data_AF-A0A929IHX9-F1
#
_entry.id   AF-A0A929IHX9-F1
#
_cell.length_a   1.000
_cell.length_b   1.000
_cell.length_c   1.000
_cell.angle_alpha   90.00
_cell.angle_beta   90.00
_cell.angle_gamma   90.00
#
_symmetry.space_group_name_H-M   'P 1'
#
loop_
_entity.id
_entity.type
_entity.pdbx_description
1 polymer ?
#
loop_
_entity_poly.entity_id
_entity_poly.type
_entity_poly.pdbx_seq_one_letter_code
_entity_poly.pdbx_strand_id
1 'polypeptide(L)'
;MMAQYLEIKQANPDCLLFYRMGDFYELFFGDAVVASAALDITLTKRGQHEGEEIPMCGVPVHSADGYLQRLIRAGNKVAVCEQMEAPAEARKRGAKSVVQRAVVRLVTAGTITEDTLLDARAHNYLAALAIAANELGLAWMDVSTGEFLVQPVTDASLGAVLARIAPGELILPEKLLERPELFELLGDWKSALSPLPGSRFDSQNGRRRLEALYGVAALDGFGAFGRPELAAAGALVDYVELTQVGKLPRLDPPRRLAVDAVMEIDAATRRNLELARTLSGDRKGSLLSVIDRTV
;
A
#
# COMPACT_ATOMS: atom_id res chain seq x y z
N MET A 1 9.57 -28.22 -0.44
CA MET A 1 8.42 -27.30 -0.51
C MET A 1 8.37 -26.45 0.75
N MET A 2 8.13 -27.02 1.94
CA MET A 2 7.99 -26.22 3.17
C MET A 2 9.22 -25.37 3.51
N ALA A 3 10.44 -25.88 3.28
CA ALA A 3 11.66 -25.08 3.44
C ALA A 3 11.65 -23.80 2.57
N GLN A 4 11.24 -23.91 1.30
CA GLN A 4 11.12 -22.75 0.40
C GLN A 4 9.98 -21.81 0.82
N TYR A 5 8.87 -22.35 1.33
CA TYR A 5 7.79 -21.53 1.88
C TYR A 5 8.28 -20.69 3.06
N LEU A 6 8.97 -21.31 4.03
CA LEU A 6 9.49 -20.64 5.21
C LEU A 6 10.54 -19.58 4.85
N GLU A 7 11.42 -19.87 3.89
CA GLU A 7 12.39 -18.90 3.36
C GLU A 7 11.71 -17.66 2.78
N ILE A 8 10.70 -17.86 1.92
CA ILE A 8 9.95 -16.75 1.30
C ILE A 8 9.14 -15.99 2.36
N LYS A 9 8.53 -16.67 3.32
CA LYS A 9 7.78 -16.04 4.41
C LYS A 9 8.71 -15.23 5.33
N GLN A 10 9.91 -15.72 5.61
CA GLN A 10 10.90 -15.00 6.41
C GLN A 10 11.36 -13.71 5.73
N ALA A 11 11.43 -13.68 4.40
CA ALA A 11 11.69 -12.46 3.64
C ALA A 11 10.50 -11.48 3.61
N ASN A 12 9.30 -11.92 4.00
CA ASN A 12 8.06 -11.13 3.97
C ASN A 12 7.25 -11.31 5.28
N PRO A 13 7.84 -10.98 6.45
CA PRO A 13 7.25 -11.31 7.74
C PRO A 13 5.88 -10.65 7.97
N ASP A 14 5.71 -9.42 7.48
CA ASP A 14 4.52 -8.58 7.70
C ASP A 14 3.39 -8.81 6.68
N CYS A 15 3.56 -9.75 5.75
CA CYS A 15 2.59 -10.05 4.70
C CYS A 15 2.04 -11.46 4.84
N LEU A 16 0.74 -11.64 4.62
CA LEU A 16 0.18 -12.95 4.33
C LEU A 16 0.78 -13.47 3.01
N LEU A 17 1.20 -14.73 2.96
CA LEU A 17 1.84 -15.31 1.78
C LEU A 17 0.86 -16.15 0.96
N PHE A 18 0.38 -15.59 -0.16
CA PHE A 18 -0.32 -16.35 -1.20
C PHE A 18 0.69 -17.22 -1.96
N TYR A 19 0.84 -18.48 -1.55
CA TYR A 19 1.82 -19.39 -2.14
C TYR A 19 1.19 -20.26 -3.23
N ARG A 20 1.58 -20.05 -4.50
CA ARG A 20 0.96 -20.77 -5.62
C ARG A 20 1.26 -22.27 -5.61
N MET A 21 0.19 -23.06 -5.56
CA MET A 21 0.17 -24.51 -5.57
C MET A 21 -0.79 -25.01 -6.64
N GLY A 22 -0.32 -25.06 -7.89
CA GLY A 22 -1.17 -25.40 -9.03
C GLY A 22 -2.21 -24.30 -9.27
N ASP A 23 -3.48 -24.66 -9.14
CA ASP A 23 -4.63 -23.76 -9.36
C ASP A 23 -5.14 -23.09 -8.08
N PHE A 24 -4.38 -23.18 -6.99
CA PHE A 24 -4.70 -22.56 -5.70
C PHE A 24 -3.57 -21.67 -5.20
N TYR A 25 -3.94 -20.60 -4.50
CA TYR A 25 -3.06 -19.96 -3.53
C TYR A 25 -3.30 -20.58 -2.17
N GLU A 26 -2.27 -21.20 -1.60
CA GLU A 26 -2.32 -21.78 -0.26
C GLU A 26 -1.56 -20.89 0.73
N LEU A 27 -2.06 -20.81 1.96
CA LEU A 27 -1.43 -20.16 3.09
C LEU A 27 -1.22 -21.20 4.19
N PHE A 28 -0.15 -21.07 4.97
CA PHE A 28 0.20 -22.04 6.02
C PHE A 28 0.46 -21.36 7.37
N PHE A 29 0.38 -22.13 8.45
CA PHE A 29 0.67 -21.69 9.83
C PHE A 29 -0.20 -20.51 10.27
N GLY A 30 0.41 -19.47 10.85
CA GLY A 30 -0.31 -18.27 11.30
C GLY A 30 -1.06 -17.57 10.17
N ASP A 31 -0.48 -17.52 8.97
CA ASP A 31 -1.14 -16.91 7.81
C ASP A 31 -2.45 -17.62 7.47
N ALA A 32 -2.48 -18.95 7.58
CA ALA A 32 -3.69 -19.73 7.33
C ALA A 32 -4.81 -19.39 8.33
N VAL A 33 -4.46 -19.23 9.61
CA VAL A 33 -5.40 -18.89 10.68
C VAL A 33 -5.98 -17.49 10.43
N VAL A 34 -5.13 -16.50 10.19
CA VAL A 34 -5.55 -15.11 9.91
C VAL A 34 -6.43 -15.06 8.66
N ALA A 35 -5.99 -15.68 7.57
CA ALA A 35 -6.73 -15.66 6.31
C ALA A 35 -8.05 -16.41 6.40
N SER A 36 -8.12 -17.56 7.10
CA SER A 36 -9.38 -18.29 7.27
C SER A 36 -10.45 -17.46 7.99
N ALA A 37 -10.05 -16.70 9.01
CA ALA A 37 -10.95 -15.84 9.76
C ALA A 37 -11.39 -14.62 8.94
N ALA A 38 -10.46 -13.96 8.26
CA ALA A 38 -10.76 -12.79 7.44
C ALA A 38 -11.61 -13.12 6.19
N LEU A 39 -11.39 -14.30 5.61
CA LEU A 39 -12.05 -14.73 4.38
C LEU A 39 -13.28 -15.60 4.62
N ASP A 40 -13.54 -16.02 5.85
CA ASP A 40 -14.58 -16.99 6.20
C ASP A 40 -14.49 -18.25 5.32
N ILE A 41 -13.29 -18.84 5.29
CA ILE A 41 -13.00 -20.07 4.55
C ILE A 41 -12.52 -21.16 5.50
N THR A 42 -12.69 -22.42 5.10
CA THR A 42 -12.32 -23.57 5.94
C THR A 42 -10.82 -23.60 6.23
N LEU A 43 -10.47 -23.62 7.52
CA LEU A 43 -9.13 -23.93 8.00
C LEU A 43 -8.96 -25.46 8.04
N THR A 44 -7.97 -25.95 7.31
CA THR A 44 -7.63 -27.38 7.21
C THR A 44 -6.20 -27.62 7.68
N LYS A 45 -5.67 -28.83 7.45
CA LYS A 45 -4.32 -29.22 7.86
C LYS A 45 -3.61 -29.95 6.74
N ARG A 46 -2.29 -29.74 6.60
CA ARG A 46 -1.47 -30.39 5.56
C ARG A 46 -0.13 -30.89 6.10
N GLY A 47 -0.07 -32.19 6.41
CA GLY A 47 1.18 -32.82 6.86
C GLY A 47 1.61 -32.33 8.25
N GLN A 48 2.88 -32.56 8.58
CA GLN A 48 3.47 -32.21 9.87
C GLN A 48 4.79 -31.46 9.72
N HIS A 49 5.07 -30.54 10.63
CA HIS A 49 6.33 -29.84 10.80
C HIS A 49 6.72 -29.91 12.28
N GLU A 50 7.92 -30.40 12.58
CA GLU A 50 8.40 -30.58 13.97
C GLU A 50 7.46 -31.40 14.88
N GLY A 51 6.67 -32.31 14.29
CA GLY A 51 5.71 -33.16 15.00
C GLY A 51 4.32 -32.55 15.15
N GLU A 52 4.11 -31.29 14.77
CA GLU A 52 2.81 -30.61 14.79
C GLU A 52 2.16 -30.57 13.41
N GLU A 53 0.83 -30.64 13.36
CA GLU A 53 0.08 -30.51 12.11
C GLU A 53 0.15 -29.07 11.59
N ILE A 54 0.41 -28.89 10.30
CA ILE A 54 0.51 -27.56 9.69
C ILE A 54 -0.90 -27.05 9.34
N PRO A 55 -1.39 -25.95 9.95
CA PRO A 55 -2.63 -25.30 9.53
C PRO A 55 -2.52 -24.81 8.08
N MET A 56 -3.59 -24.97 7.30
CA MET A 56 -3.62 -24.59 5.89
C MET A 56 -5.01 -24.12 5.47
N CYS A 57 -5.07 -23.04 4.70
CA CYS A 57 -6.27 -22.66 3.94
C CYS A 57 -5.84 -22.23 2.53
N GLY A 58 -6.78 -22.14 1.60
CA GLY A 58 -6.45 -21.74 0.25
C GLY A 58 -7.66 -21.25 -0.55
N VAL A 59 -7.35 -20.50 -1.60
CA VAL A 59 -8.33 -19.91 -2.51
C VAL A 59 -7.97 -20.25 -3.96
N PRO A 60 -8.95 -20.47 -4.85
CA PRO A 60 -8.65 -20.72 -6.26
C PRO A 60 -8.01 -19.51 -6.93
N VAL A 61 -7.02 -19.73 -7.79
CA VAL A 61 -6.28 -18.66 -8.48
C VAL A 61 -7.21 -17.79 -9.33
N HIS A 62 -8.16 -18.40 -10.04
CA HIS A 62 -9.09 -17.68 -10.93
C HIS A 62 -10.06 -16.75 -10.20
N SER A 63 -10.19 -16.86 -8.88
CA SER A 63 -11.03 -16.00 -8.05
C SER A 63 -10.23 -15.27 -6.97
N ALA A 64 -8.90 -15.32 -7.04
CA ALA A 64 -7.99 -14.81 -6.02
C ALA A 64 -8.17 -13.31 -5.77
N ASP A 65 -8.47 -12.51 -6.79
CA ASP A 65 -8.64 -11.06 -6.69
C ASP A 65 -9.72 -10.69 -5.66
N GLY A 66 -10.87 -11.36 -5.66
CA GLY A 66 -11.94 -11.09 -4.70
C GLY A 66 -11.52 -11.38 -3.26
N TYR A 67 -10.73 -12.43 -3.04
CA TYR A 67 -10.18 -12.76 -1.72
C TYR A 67 -9.08 -11.78 -1.31
N LEU A 68 -8.22 -11.41 -2.25
CA LEU A 68 -7.20 -10.39 -2.07
C LEU A 68 -7.84 -9.09 -1.58
N GLN A 69 -8.91 -8.61 -2.23
CA GLN A 69 -9.65 -7.42 -1.81
C GLN A 69 -10.10 -7.49 -0.35
N ARG A 70 -10.65 -8.63 0.05
CA ARG A 70 -11.17 -8.83 1.40
C ARG A 70 -10.05 -8.84 2.45
N LEU A 71 -8.91 -9.46 2.14
CA LEU A 71 -7.73 -9.42 3.00
C LEU A 71 -7.19 -7.99 3.18
N ILE A 72 -7.10 -7.23 2.09
CA ILE A 72 -6.64 -5.84 2.14
C ILE A 72 -7.61 -4.97 2.93
N ARG A 73 -8.93 -5.11 2.72
CA ARG A 73 -9.96 -4.41 3.50
C ARG A 73 -9.95 -4.78 4.98
N ALA A 74 -9.52 -6.00 5.30
CA ALA A 74 -9.30 -6.45 6.67
C ALA A 74 -7.96 -5.96 7.27
N GLY A 75 -7.21 -5.11 6.56
CA GLY A 75 -5.97 -4.49 7.03
C GLY A 75 -4.71 -5.35 6.83
N ASN A 76 -4.77 -6.40 6.01
CA ASN A 76 -3.62 -7.26 5.76
C ASN A 76 -2.84 -6.79 4.53
N LYS A 77 -1.52 -7.03 4.52
CA LYS A 77 -0.69 -6.99 3.31
C LYS A 77 -0.54 -8.41 2.78
N VAL A 78 -0.49 -8.58 1.46
CA VAL A 78 -0.42 -9.92 0.84
C VAL A 78 0.74 -10.00 -0.15
N ALA A 79 1.67 -10.92 0.09
CA ALA A 79 2.72 -11.27 -0.85
C ALA A 79 2.21 -12.37 -1.80
N VAL A 80 2.22 -12.09 -3.11
CA VAL A 80 1.80 -13.03 -4.15
C VAL A 80 3.03 -13.77 -4.67
N CYS A 81 3.11 -15.05 -4.35
CA CYS A 81 4.22 -15.93 -4.68
C CYS A 81 3.83 -16.89 -5.81
N GLU A 82 4.52 -16.74 -6.94
CA GLU A 82 4.20 -17.40 -8.21
C GLU A 82 5.18 -18.53 -8.53
N GLN A 83 4.76 -19.43 -9.42
CA GLN A 83 5.64 -20.46 -9.98
C GLN A 83 6.50 -19.85 -11.09
N MET A 84 7.82 -19.90 -10.93
CA MET A 84 8.78 -19.30 -11.87
C MET A 84 9.12 -20.23 -13.04
N GLU A 85 8.68 -21.48 -12.98
CA GLU A 85 8.90 -22.50 -14.00
C GLU A 85 7.74 -23.49 -14.04
N ALA A 86 7.58 -24.19 -15.15
CA ALA A 86 6.56 -25.22 -15.26
C ALA A 86 6.93 -26.46 -14.41
N PRO A 87 5.95 -27.17 -13.80
CA PRO A 87 6.22 -28.41 -13.08
C PRO A 87 6.97 -29.48 -13.89
N ALA A 88 6.75 -29.51 -15.20
CA ALA A 88 7.45 -30.41 -16.12
C ALA A 88 8.93 -30.06 -16.25
N GLU A 89 9.30 -28.78 -16.21
CA GLU A 89 10.68 -28.31 -16.28
C GLU A 89 11.43 -28.56 -14.99
N ALA A 90 10.77 -28.33 -13.84
CA ALA A 90 11.32 -28.71 -12.56
C ALA A 90 11.67 -30.21 -12.55
N ARG A 91 10.73 -31.09 -12.96
CA ARG A 91 10.99 -32.55 -13.02
C ARG A 91 12.21 -32.95 -13.86
N LYS A 92 12.58 -32.16 -14.89
CA LYS A 92 13.79 -32.41 -15.68
C LYS A 92 15.08 -32.21 -14.89
N ARG A 93 15.07 -31.38 -13.84
CA ARG A 93 16.23 -31.17 -12.93
C ARG A 93 16.39 -32.29 -11.90
N GLY A 94 15.40 -33.16 -11.77
CA GLY A 94 15.46 -34.36 -10.92
C GLY A 94 14.11 -34.67 -10.27
N ALA A 95 13.87 -35.95 -9.96
CA ALA A 95 12.60 -36.40 -9.39
C ALA A 95 12.24 -35.75 -8.02
N LYS A 96 13.23 -35.18 -7.32
CA LYS A 96 13.05 -34.51 -6.01
C LYS A 96 13.10 -32.98 -6.10
N SER A 97 13.31 -32.39 -7.26
CA SER A 97 13.44 -30.94 -7.37
C SER A 97 12.08 -30.25 -7.20
N VAL A 98 12.05 -29.23 -6.36
CA VAL A 98 10.87 -28.39 -6.12
C VAL A 98 10.78 -27.33 -7.21
N VAL A 99 9.57 -27.02 -7.67
CA VAL A 99 9.31 -25.87 -8.56
C VAL A 99 9.78 -24.58 -7.89
N GLN A 100 10.61 -23.80 -8.58
CA GLN A 100 11.06 -22.51 -8.09
C GLN A 100 9.90 -21.52 -8.01
N ARG A 101 9.93 -20.72 -6.95
CA ARG A 101 8.90 -19.73 -6.68
C ARG A 101 9.54 -18.45 -6.19
N ALA A 102 8.91 -17.34 -6.52
CA ALA A 102 9.31 -16.02 -6.06
C ALA A 102 8.09 -15.16 -5.83
N VAL A 103 8.21 -14.20 -4.91
CA VAL A 103 7.24 -13.13 -4.77
C VAL A 103 7.35 -12.25 -6.00
N VAL A 104 6.26 -12.12 -6.74
CA VAL A 104 6.20 -11.27 -7.93
C VAL A 104 5.55 -9.92 -7.63
N ARG A 105 4.86 -9.81 -6.49
CA ARG A 105 4.16 -8.61 -6.06
C ARG A 105 3.83 -8.64 -4.57
N LEU A 106 3.87 -7.49 -3.92
CA LEU A 106 3.26 -7.24 -2.62
C LEU A 106 2.04 -6.34 -2.83
N VAL A 107 0.91 -6.75 -2.29
CA VAL A 107 -0.35 -6.03 -2.41
C VAL A 107 -0.65 -5.40 -1.05
N THR A 108 -0.81 -4.08 -1.06
CA THR A 108 -1.16 -3.26 0.10
C THR A 108 -2.33 -2.35 -0.25
N ALA A 109 -2.97 -1.72 0.73
CA ALA A 109 -4.15 -0.90 0.49
C ALA A 109 -3.90 0.24 -0.51
N GLY A 110 -2.72 0.88 -0.49
CA GLY A 110 -2.37 1.97 -1.39
C GLY A 110 -1.69 1.56 -2.70
N THR A 111 -1.40 0.28 -2.92
CA THR A 111 -0.62 -0.18 -4.11
C THR A 111 -1.40 -1.10 -5.04
N ILE A 112 -2.71 -1.18 -4.82
CA ILE A 112 -3.66 -1.89 -5.69
C ILE A 112 -3.71 -1.21 -7.05
N THR A 113 -3.70 -2.00 -8.12
CA THR A 113 -3.77 -1.50 -9.52
C THR A 113 -4.87 -2.19 -10.33
N GLU A 114 -5.48 -3.24 -9.79
CA GLU A 114 -6.50 -4.01 -10.49
C GLU A 114 -7.85 -3.31 -10.48
N ASP A 115 -8.43 -3.15 -11.67
CA ASP A 115 -9.74 -2.54 -11.88
C ASP A 115 -10.85 -3.18 -11.04
N THR A 116 -10.76 -4.49 -10.79
CA THR A 116 -11.74 -5.24 -9.98
C THR A 116 -11.70 -4.87 -8.49
N LEU A 117 -10.57 -4.32 -8.04
CA LEU A 117 -10.32 -4.00 -6.64
C LEU A 117 -10.52 -2.51 -6.33
N LEU A 118 -10.37 -1.66 -7.35
CA LEU A 118 -10.50 -0.21 -7.29
C LEU A 118 -11.96 0.25 -7.45
N ASP A 119 -12.31 1.37 -6.81
CA ASP A 119 -13.54 2.08 -7.11
C ASP A 119 -13.29 3.01 -8.30
N ALA A 120 -13.91 2.73 -9.45
CA ALA A 120 -13.72 3.51 -10.68
C ALA A 120 -14.07 5.00 -10.54
N ARG A 121 -14.73 5.42 -9.45
CA ARG A 121 -15.09 6.82 -9.17
C ARG A 121 -14.36 7.44 -7.99
N ALA A 122 -13.32 6.80 -7.48
CA ALA A 122 -12.51 7.32 -6.39
C ALA A 122 -11.02 7.03 -6.62
N HIS A 123 -10.18 7.94 -6.14
CA HIS A 123 -8.75 7.69 -6.09
C HIS A 123 -8.41 6.67 -4.99
N ASN A 124 -7.39 5.86 -5.26
CA ASN A 124 -6.77 5.00 -4.24
C ASN A 124 -5.39 5.53 -3.88
N TYR A 125 -5.36 6.63 -3.13
CA TYR A 125 -4.11 7.30 -2.82
C TYR A 125 -3.26 6.51 -1.81
N LEU A 126 -2.00 6.30 -2.16
CA LEU A 126 -0.91 6.02 -1.23
C LEU A 126 -0.27 7.35 -0.83
N ALA A 127 -0.24 7.65 0.46
CA ALA A 127 0.37 8.86 1.00
C ALA A 127 1.61 8.54 1.85
N ALA A 128 2.54 9.49 1.93
CA ALA A 128 3.68 9.45 2.82
C ALA A 128 3.78 10.76 3.60
N LEU A 129 3.92 10.65 4.92
CA LEU A 129 4.24 11.76 5.80
C LEU A 129 5.71 11.68 6.21
N ALA A 130 6.45 12.77 6.07
CA ALA A 130 7.84 12.86 6.48
C ALA A 130 8.11 14.12 7.30
N ILE A 131 9.17 14.05 8.10
CA ILE A 131 9.72 15.19 8.85
C ILE A 131 11.18 15.39 8.47
N ALA A 132 11.57 16.63 8.20
CA ALA A 132 12.96 17.01 7.99
C ALA A 132 13.15 18.45 8.44
N ALA A 133 14.26 18.71 9.17
CA ALA A 133 14.53 20.04 9.73
C ALA A 133 13.37 20.63 10.56
N ASN A 134 12.64 19.76 11.27
CA ASN A 134 11.45 20.10 12.07
C ASN A 134 10.23 20.62 11.28
N GLU A 135 10.23 20.44 9.96
CA GLU A 135 9.10 20.73 9.08
C GLU A 135 8.48 19.43 8.56
N LEU A 136 7.16 19.45 8.33
CA LEU A 136 6.43 18.31 7.77
C LEU A 136 6.19 18.49 6.27
N GLY A 137 6.17 17.35 5.58
CA GLY A 137 5.90 17.25 4.16
C GLY A 137 5.04 16.04 3.92
N LEU A 138 3.98 16.23 3.14
CA LEU A 138 3.10 15.17 2.70
C LEU A 138 3.30 14.98 1.21
N ALA A 139 3.45 13.73 0.80
CA ALA A 139 3.40 13.32 -0.59
C ALA A 139 2.27 12.31 -0.75
N TRP A 140 1.63 12.26 -1.91
CA TRP A 140 0.70 11.18 -2.24
C TRP A 140 0.67 10.92 -3.73
N MET A 141 0.36 9.68 -4.08
CA MET A 141 0.21 9.26 -5.45
C MET A 141 -0.93 8.27 -5.60
N ASP A 142 -1.50 8.23 -6.81
CA ASP A 142 -2.39 7.16 -7.23
C ASP A 142 -1.63 6.27 -8.21
N VAL A 143 -1.29 5.06 -7.76
CA VAL A 143 -0.45 4.11 -8.50
C VAL A 143 -1.13 3.69 -9.81
N SER A 144 -2.47 3.73 -9.87
CA SER A 144 -3.24 3.32 -11.05
C SER A 144 -3.29 4.39 -12.15
N THR A 145 -3.19 5.67 -11.78
CA THR A 145 -3.25 6.79 -12.73
C THR A 145 -1.90 7.44 -12.99
N GLY A 146 -0.92 7.21 -12.12
CA GLY A 146 0.39 7.87 -12.15
C GLY A 146 0.40 9.25 -11.51
N GLU A 147 -0.75 9.76 -11.03
CA GLU A 147 -0.83 11.07 -10.39
C GLU A 147 0.09 11.13 -9.17
N PHE A 148 0.88 12.21 -9.06
CA PHE A 148 1.84 12.39 -7.97
C PHE A 148 1.86 13.85 -7.50
N LEU A 149 1.51 14.09 -6.25
CA LEU A 149 1.53 15.40 -5.62
C LEU A 149 2.36 15.43 -4.34
N VAL A 150 2.83 16.63 -4.02
CA VAL A 150 3.50 16.94 -2.76
C VAL A 150 2.98 18.26 -2.21
N GLN A 151 2.92 18.38 -0.89
CA GLN A 151 2.47 19.58 -0.20
C GLN A 151 3.26 19.75 1.11
N PRO A 152 3.81 20.95 1.39
CA PRO A 152 4.29 21.26 2.73
C PRO A 152 3.10 21.35 3.68
N VAL A 153 3.20 20.76 4.86
CA VAL A 153 2.11 20.75 5.85
C VAL A 153 2.64 21.17 7.22
N THR A 154 1.73 21.66 8.05
CA THR A 154 2.00 21.90 9.48
C THR A 154 1.17 20.92 10.31
N ASP A 155 1.46 20.83 11.60
CA ASP A 155 0.66 20.03 12.53
C ASP A 155 -0.82 20.47 12.49
N ALA A 156 -1.09 21.77 12.31
CA ALA A 156 -2.45 22.32 12.21
C ALA A 156 -3.15 22.00 10.86
N SER A 157 -2.42 22.00 9.74
CA SER A 157 -3.01 21.77 8.41
C SER A 157 -3.14 20.29 8.06
N LEU A 158 -2.34 19.41 8.68
CA LEU A 158 -2.24 17.99 8.31
C LEU A 158 -3.61 17.28 8.34
N GLY A 159 -4.42 17.52 9.37
CA GLY A 159 -5.74 16.89 9.49
C GLY A 159 -6.69 17.26 8.35
N ALA A 160 -6.69 18.54 7.92
CA ALA A 160 -7.51 19.00 6.79
C ALA A 160 -7.04 18.38 5.46
N VAL A 161 -5.72 18.32 5.24
CA VAL A 161 -5.14 17.71 4.04
C VAL A 161 -5.42 16.22 3.98
N LEU A 162 -5.24 15.48 5.08
CA LEU A 162 -5.57 14.06 5.14
C LEU A 162 -7.06 13.82 4.89
N ALA A 163 -7.96 14.63 5.46
CA ALA A 163 -9.40 14.54 5.20
C ALA A 163 -9.77 14.89 3.75
N ARG A 164 -8.96 15.71 3.06
CA ARG A 164 -9.15 16.06 1.66
C ARG A 164 -8.74 14.93 0.72
N ILE A 165 -7.57 14.32 0.95
CA ILE A 165 -7.04 13.28 0.06
C ILE A 165 -7.60 11.89 0.43
N ALA A 166 -7.90 11.65 1.70
CA ALA A 166 -8.40 10.38 2.24
C ALA A 166 -7.58 9.16 1.76
N PRO A 167 -6.30 9.03 2.17
CA PRO A 167 -5.44 7.98 1.63
C PRO A 167 -5.91 6.60 2.06
N GLY A 168 -5.84 5.63 1.15
CA GLY A 168 -6.09 4.21 1.44
C GLY A 168 -4.95 3.61 2.27
N GLU A 169 -3.75 4.18 2.17
CA GLU A 169 -2.59 3.81 2.98
C GLU A 169 -1.69 5.04 3.19
N LEU A 170 -1.19 5.21 4.42
CA LEU A 170 -0.31 6.30 4.83
C LEU A 170 0.96 5.72 5.43
N ILE A 171 2.08 5.81 4.69
CA ILE A 171 3.40 5.45 5.20
C ILE A 171 4.05 6.60 5.96
N LEU A 172 4.76 6.29 7.03
CA LEU A 172 5.41 7.30 7.86
C LEU A 172 6.58 6.71 8.68
N PRO A 173 7.58 7.51 9.08
CA PRO A 173 8.55 7.09 10.08
C PRO A 173 7.85 6.71 11.39
N GLU A 174 8.19 5.55 11.95
CA GLU A 174 7.68 5.08 13.26
C GLU A 174 7.78 6.15 14.36
N LYS A 175 8.90 6.89 14.39
CA LYS A 175 9.16 7.96 15.35
C LYS A 175 8.15 9.11 15.32
N LEU A 176 7.42 9.30 14.22
CA LEU A 176 6.35 10.32 14.18
C LEU A 176 5.18 9.95 15.08
N LEU A 177 4.95 8.66 15.34
CA LEU A 177 3.92 8.19 16.26
C LEU A 177 4.29 8.40 17.74
N GLU A 178 5.56 8.68 18.03
CA GLU A 178 6.02 9.01 19.39
C GLU A 178 5.70 10.48 19.76
N ARG A 179 5.35 11.33 18.78
CA ARG A 179 4.92 12.71 19.02
C ARG A 179 3.44 12.72 19.44
N PRO A 180 3.10 13.13 20.68
CA PRO A 180 1.72 13.04 21.18
C PRO A 180 0.69 13.76 20.29
N GLU A 181 1.02 14.97 19.83
CA GLU A 181 0.14 15.77 18.97
C GLU A 181 -0.17 15.08 17.64
N LEU A 182 0.82 14.41 17.03
CA LEU A 182 0.62 13.67 15.78
C LEU A 182 -0.08 12.33 16.03
N PHE A 183 0.21 11.66 17.15
CA PHE A 183 -0.45 10.41 17.51
C PHE A 183 -1.97 10.59 17.62
N GLU A 184 -2.41 11.64 18.33
CA GLU A 184 -3.83 11.98 18.46
C GLU A 184 -4.45 12.33 17.09
N LEU A 185 -3.79 13.18 16.30
CA LEU A 185 -4.27 13.59 14.98
C LEU A 185 -4.40 12.39 14.01
N LEU A 186 -3.44 11.47 14.04
CA LEU A 186 -3.42 10.28 13.19
C LEU A 186 -4.35 9.16 13.70
N GLY A 187 -4.99 9.34 14.87
CA GLY A 187 -5.92 8.37 15.45
C GLY A 187 -7.09 8.03 14.51
N ASP A 188 -7.64 9.03 13.83
CA ASP A 188 -8.71 8.85 12.82
C ASP A 188 -8.25 8.05 11.58
N TRP A 189 -6.93 7.94 11.37
CA TRP A 189 -6.31 7.29 10.22
C TRP A 189 -5.65 5.96 10.58
N LYS A 190 -5.84 5.46 11.81
CA LYS A 190 -5.13 4.28 12.36
C LYS A 190 -5.12 3.06 11.43
N SER A 191 -6.23 2.80 10.72
CA SER A 191 -6.36 1.66 9.80
C SER A 191 -5.57 1.84 8.49
N ALA A 192 -5.21 3.07 8.12
CA ALA A 192 -4.41 3.37 6.94
C ALA A 192 -2.91 3.45 7.26
N LEU A 193 -2.52 3.56 8.54
CA LEU A 193 -1.11 3.74 8.91
C LEU A 193 -0.26 2.51 8.59
N SER A 194 0.86 2.75 7.91
CA SER A 194 1.93 1.78 7.67
C SER A 194 3.25 2.38 8.16
N PRO A 195 3.58 2.24 9.45
CA PRO A 195 4.84 2.71 10.01
C PRO A 195 6.02 1.99 9.35
N LEU A 196 7.09 2.74 9.06
CA LEU A 196 8.30 2.25 8.41
C LEU A 196 9.55 2.80 9.10
N PRO A 197 10.71 2.14 8.91
CA PRO A 197 11.99 2.66 9.42
C PRO A 197 12.30 4.05 8.86
N GLY A 198 12.73 4.96 9.74
CA GLY A 198 13.02 6.36 9.37
C GLY A 198 14.11 6.52 8.31
N SER A 199 14.98 5.53 8.12
CA SER A 199 16.01 5.51 7.07
C SER A 199 15.44 5.59 5.64
N ARG A 200 14.18 5.19 5.43
CA ARG A 200 13.49 5.30 4.14
C ARG A 200 13.07 6.73 3.79
N PHE A 201 13.03 7.63 4.77
CA PHE A 201 12.58 9.03 4.64
C PHE A 201 13.74 10.03 4.65
N ASP A 202 14.90 9.64 4.12
CA ASP A 202 16.01 10.57 3.95
C ASP A 202 15.81 11.49 2.74
N SER A 203 15.82 12.80 2.97
CA SER A 203 15.58 13.82 1.93
C SER A 203 16.60 13.81 0.79
N GLN A 204 17.87 13.45 1.06
CA GLN A 204 18.92 13.45 0.03
C GLN A 204 18.81 12.22 -0.87
N ASN A 205 18.57 11.05 -0.27
CA ASN A 205 18.26 9.83 -1.01
C ASN A 205 16.94 9.97 -1.78
N GLY A 206 15.93 10.59 -1.19
CA GLY A 206 14.66 10.87 -1.85
C GLY A 206 14.83 11.74 -3.10
N ARG A 207 15.64 12.80 -3.01
CA ARG A 207 16.01 13.62 -4.17
C ARG A 207 16.67 12.80 -5.27
N ARG A 208 17.73 12.05 -4.94
CA ARG A 208 18.45 11.21 -5.91
C ARG A 208 17.54 10.17 -6.56
N ARG A 209 16.63 9.57 -5.79
CA ARG A 209 15.66 8.59 -6.30
C ARG A 209 14.71 9.22 -7.32
N LEU A 210 14.18 10.41 -7.05
CA LEU A 210 13.33 11.13 -7.99
C LEU A 210 14.12 11.56 -9.25
N GLU A 211 15.34 12.06 -9.09
CA GLU A 211 16.21 12.43 -10.21
C GLU A 211 16.50 11.22 -11.12
N ALA A 212 16.82 10.07 -10.52
CA ALA A 212 17.04 8.81 -11.25
C ALA A 212 15.75 8.31 -11.94
N LEU A 213 14.61 8.36 -11.24
CA LEU A 213 13.31 7.93 -11.77
C LEU A 213 12.95 8.68 -13.05
N TYR A 214 13.10 10.00 -13.05
CA TYR A 214 12.73 10.85 -14.19
C TYR A 214 13.88 11.08 -15.18
N GLY A 215 15.07 10.55 -14.92
CA GLY A 215 16.24 10.71 -15.79
C GLY A 215 16.70 12.16 -15.92
N VAL A 216 16.56 12.95 -14.85
CA VAL A 216 16.92 14.38 -14.83
C VAL A 216 18.10 14.64 -13.90
N ALA A 217 18.93 15.64 -14.23
CA ALA A 217 20.05 16.04 -13.38
C ALA A 217 19.60 16.84 -12.13
N ALA A 218 18.41 17.45 -12.19
CA ALA A 218 17.83 18.23 -11.11
C ALA A 218 16.31 18.29 -11.24
N LEU A 219 15.62 18.49 -10.12
CA LEU A 219 14.15 18.51 -10.04
C LEU A 219 13.53 19.90 -10.26
N ASP A 220 14.36 20.94 -10.44
CA ASP A 220 13.96 22.35 -10.56
C ASP A 220 12.93 22.58 -11.68
N GLY A 221 12.95 21.74 -12.72
CA GLY A 221 11.96 21.78 -13.82
C GLY A 221 10.55 21.29 -13.44
N PHE A 222 10.39 20.57 -12.32
CA PHE A 222 9.10 20.08 -11.82
C PHE A 222 8.56 20.94 -10.67
N GLY A 223 9.44 21.60 -9.92
CA GLY A 223 9.07 22.50 -8.84
C GLY A 223 10.16 22.69 -7.80
N ALA A 224 9.96 23.65 -6.91
CA ALA A 224 10.83 23.88 -5.76
C ALA A 224 10.34 23.06 -4.56
N PHE A 225 10.97 21.93 -4.30
CA PHE A 225 10.59 21.02 -3.21
C PHE A 225 11.45 21.23 -1.96
N GLY A 226 10.80 21.34 -0.80
CA GLY A 226 11.47 21.35 0.49
C GLY A 226 12.03 19.98 0.87
N ARG A 227 12.91 19.96 1.87
CA ARG A 227 13.50 18.72 2.41
C ARG A 227 12.45 17.69 2.87
N PRO A 228 11.39 18.06 3.63
CA PRO A 228 10.42 17.05 4.06
C PRO A 228 9.56 16.53 2.90
N GLU A 229 9.29 17.36 1.89
CA GLU A 229 8.57 16.95 0.68
C GLU A 229 9.37 15.92 -0.12
N LEU A 230 10.69 16.15 -0.29
CA LEU A 230 11.60 15.20 -0.95
C LEU A 230 11.73 13.88 -0.17
N ALA A 231 11.75 13.94 1.16
CA ALA A 231 11.75 12.76 2.01
C ALA A 231 10.46 11.93 1.83
N ALA A 232 9.30 12.57 1.84
CA ALA A 232 8.01 11.90 1.66
C ALA A 232 7.87 11.32 0.24
N ALA A 233 8.15 12.11 -0.80
CA ALA A 233 8.08 11.67 -2.19
C ALA A 233 9.07 10.54 -2.50
N GLY A 234 10.29 10.65 -1.98
CA GLY A 234 11.30 9.61 -2.09
C GLY A 234 10.90 8.30 -1.42
N ALA A 235 10.24 8.36 -0.27
CA ALA A 235 9.72 7.18 0.42
C ALA A 235 8.56 6.52 -0.33
N LEU A 236 7.68 7.29 -0.98
CA LEU A 236 6.63 6.72 -1.83
C LEU A 236 7.20 5.92 -2.99
N VAL A 237 8.15 6.50 -3.74
CA VAL A 237 8.75 5.81 -4.88
C VAL A 237 9.44 4.53 -4.43
N ASP A 238 10.18 4.57 -3.31
CA ASP A 238 10.81 3.38 -2.72
C ASP A 238 9.79 2.29 -2.35
N TYR A 239 8.66 2.69 -1.77
CA TYR A 239 7.62 1.77 -1.35
C TYR A 239 6.88 1.15 -2.54
N VAL A 240 6.61 1.93 -3.58
CA VAL A 240 6.02 1.42 -4.83
C VAL A 240 7.01 0.48 -5.53
N GLU A 241 8.30 0.81 -5.58
CA GLU A 241 9.31 -0.06 -6.18
C GLU A 241 9.41 -1.41 -5.46
N LEU A 242 9.36 -1.38 -4.12
CA LEU A 242 9.34 -2.58 -3.28
C LEU A 242 8.08 -3.42 -3.52
N THR A 243 6.91 -2.79 -3.52
CA THR A 243 5.62 -3.50 -3.62
C THR A 243 5.36 -4.05 -5.03
N GLN A 244 5.88 -3.38 -6.06
CA GLN A 244 5.81 -3.83 -7.45
C GLN A 244 7.00 -4.69 -7.88
N VAL A 245 7.88 -5.07 -6.94
CA VAL A 245 9.05 -5.95 -7.17
C VAL A 245 9.91 -5.44 -8.34
N GLY A 246 10.24 -4.15 -8.30
CA GLY A 246 11.05 -3.47 -9.31
C GLY A 246 10.31 -3.09 -10.61
N LYS A 247 9.03 -3.45 -10.76
CA LYS A 247 8.19 -3.04 -11.89
C LYS A 247 7.46 -1.75 -11.59
N LEU A 248 8.21 -0.67 -11.36
CA LEU A 248 7.61 0.62 -11.06
C LEU A 248 6.69 1.06 -12.22
N PRO A 249 5.41 1.37 -11.97
CA PRO A 249 4.53 1.92 -12.99
C PRO A 249 5.02 3.30 -13.41
N ARG A 250 4.50 3.78 -14.54
CA ARG A 250 4.76 5.14 -14.97
C ARG A 250 4.12 6.11 -13.98
N LEU A 251 4.94 6.88 -13.30
CA LEU A 251 4.51 7.99 -12.45
C LEU A 251 4.71 9.29 -13.21
N ASP A 252 3.75 10.20 -13.12
CA ASP A 252 3.93 11.56 -13.61
C ASP A 252 4.87 12.34 -12.67
N PRO A 253 5.62 13.33 -13.18
CA PRO A 253 6.47 14.16 -12.35
C PRO A 253 5.70 14.79 -11.18
N PRO A 254 6.27 14.86 -9.96
CA PRO A 254 5.57 15.32 -8.79
C PRO A 254 5.18 16.79 -8.94
N ARG A 255 3.90 17.11 -8.70
CA ARG A 255 3.41 18.48 -8.68
C ARG A 255 3.33 18.99 -7.25
N ARG A 256 3.99 20.12 -6.99
CA ARG A 256 3.90 20.79 -5.68
C ARG A 256 2.62 21.62 -5.57
N LEU A 257 1.82 21.34 -4.54
CA LEU A 257 0.74 22.22 -4.12
C LEU A 257 1.29 23.25 -3.14
N ALA A 258 1.13 24.53 -3.48
CA ALA A 258 1.52 25.61 -2.58
C ALA A 258 0.57 25.70 -1.38
N VAL A 259 1.08 26.22 -0.27
CA VAL A 259 0.25 26.72 0.83
C VAL A 259 -0.71 27.76 0.24
N ASP A 260 -2.00 27.67 0.56
CA ASP A 260 -3.09 28.53 0.04
C ASP A 260 -3.53 28.31 -1.41
N ALA A 261 -2.99 27.30 -2.13
CA ALA A 261 -3.49 26.94 -3.46
C ALA A 261 -4.93 26.39 -3.43
N VAL A 262 -5.38 25.93 -2.27
CA VAL A 262 -6.70 25.36 -2.04
C VAL A 262 -7.30 25.94 -0.75
N MET A 263 -8.63 26.06 -0.71
CA MET A 263 -9.33 26.34 0.53
C MET A 263 -9.30 25.07 1.40
N GLU A 264 -8.61 25.16 2.53
CA GLU A 264 -8.59 24.09 3.51
C GLU A 264 -9.93 24.06 4.27
N ILE A 265 -10.50 22.86 4.39
CA ILE A 265 -11.73 22.60 5.13
C ILE A 265 -11.43 21.41 6.02
N ASP A 266 -11.62 21.58 7.33
CA ASP A 266 -11.35 20.55 8.32
C ASP A 266 -12.26 19.32 8.13
N ALA A 267 -11.85 18.20 8.72
CA ALA A 267 -12.53 16.91 8.60
C ALA A 267 -13.99 16.96 9.07
N ALA A 268 -14.28 17.67 10.17
CA ALA A 268 -15.62 17.74 10.73
C ALA A 268 -16.54 18.56 9.82
N THR A 269 -16.07 19.70 9.31
CA THR A 269 -16.83 20.51 8.35
C THR A 269 -17.06 19.75 7.04
N ARG A 270 -16.05 19.06 6.49
CA ARG A 270 -16.22 18.22 5.28
C ARG A 270 -17.28 17.14 5.45
N ARG A 271 -17.29 16.48 6.63
CA ARG A 271 -18.27 15.45 6.98
C ARG A 271 -19.67 16.04 7.15
N ASN A 272 -19.80 17.15 7.86
CA ASN A 272 -21.09 17.81 8.10
C ASN A 272 -21.70 18.43 6.83
N LEU A 273 -20.87 18.87 5.89
CA LEU A 273 -21.31 19.32 4.57
C LEU A 273 -21.63 18.17 3.61
N GLU A 274 -21.40 16.92 4.03
CA GLU A 274 -21.63 15.71 3.24
C GLU A 274 -21.07 15.82 1.81
N LEU A 275 -19.83 16.34 1.66
CA LEU A 275 -19.28 16.71 0.35
C LEU A 275 -19.16 15.50 -0.59
N ALA A 276 -18.56 14.41 -0.12
CA ALA A 276 -18.36 13.18 -0.91
C ALA A 276 -19.24 12.02 -0.41
N ARG A 277 -19.50 11.96 0.90
CA ARG A 277 -20.30 10.94 1.58
C ARG A 277 -21.23 11.60 2.60
N THR A 278 -22.36 10.97 2.87
CA THR A 278 -23.29 11.36 3.94
C THR A 278 -22.70 11.05 5.32
N LEU A 279 -23.36 11.53 6.38
CA LEU A 279 -23.05 11.18 7.77
C LEU A 279 -23.15 9.66 8.03
N SER A 280 -23.98 8.96 7.25
CA SER A 280 -24.12 7.50 7.26
C SER A 280 -22.97 6.78 6.53
N GLY A 281 -22.12 7.52 5.81
CA GLY A 281 -21.02 6.98 5.00
C GLY A 281 -21.39 6.66 3.55
N ASP A 282 -22.64 6.91 3.14
CA ASP A 282 -23.13 6.60 1.80
C ASP A 282 -22.71 7.66 0.78
N ARG A 283 -22.40 7.25 -0.45
CA ARG A 283 -22.22 8.21 -1.54
C ARG A 283 -23.55 8.84 -1.93
N LYS A 284 -24.63 8.06 -1.99
CA LYS A 284 -25.96 8.55 -2.39
C LYS A 284 -26.48 9.55 -1.36
N GLY A 285 -26.80 10.76 -1.82
CA GLY A 285 -27.27 11.86 -0.97
C GLY A 285 -26.19 12.90 -0.66
N SER A 286 -24.91 12.62 -0.95
CA SER A 286 -23.82 13.60 -0.84
C SER A 286 -23.87 14.64 -1.95
N LEU A 287 -23.22 15.80 -1.75
CA LEU A 287 -23.08 16.83 -2.78
C LEU A 287 -22.50 16.24 -4.07
N LEU A 288 -21.42 15.46 -3.98
CA LEU A 288 -20.78 14.81 -5.12
C LEU A 288 -21.76 13.94 -5.90
N SER A 289 -22.63 13.18 -5.23
CA SER A 289 -23.61 12.32 -5.92
C SER A 289 -24.65 13.10 -6.72
N VAL A 290 -24.92 14.35 -6.35
CA VAL A 290 -25.89 15.23 -7.04
C VAL A 290 -25.26 15.87 -8.28
N ILE A 291 -24.00 16.30 -8.16
CA ILE A 291 -23.29 17.05 -9.21
C ILE A 291 -22.49 16.17 -10.18
N ASP A 292 -22.13 14.95 -9.78
CA ASP A 292 -21.38 14.03 -10.64
C ASP A 292 -22.27 13.53 -11.80
N ARG A 293 -22.03 14.12 -12.97
CA ARG A 293 -22.67 13.79 -14.26
C ARG A 293 -21.63 13.39 -15.30
N THR A 294 -20.45 12.96 -14.85
CA THR A 294 -19.39 12.48 -15.73
C THR A 294 -19.82 11.21 -16.47
N VAL A 295 -19.38 11.06 -17.73
CA VAL A 295 -19.79 10.00 -18.67
C VAL A 295 -18.69 8.96 -18.80
#